data_AF-A0A7W0MZF0-F1
#
_entry.id   AF-A0A7W0MZF0-F1
#
_cell.length_a   1.000
_cell.length_b   1.000
_cell.length_c   1.000
_cell.angle_alpha   90.00
_cell.angle_beta   90.00
_cell.angle_gamma   90.00
#
_symmetry.space_group_name_H-M   'P 1'
#
loop_
_entity.id
_entity.type
_entity.pdbx_description
1 polymer ?
#
loop_
_entity_poly.entity_id
_entity_poly.type
_entity_poly.pdbx_seq_one_letter_code
_entity_poly.pdbx_strand_id
1 'polypeptide(L)'
;GVHQLAYARALERLTGADLTKLFPAPRIPTDKIPECKPHIERGEHLRLYRFSPSDYLELEAVFNGPHPETGEDLVVVDEAPEGVPATDLPSQPAVFAPDYEPEVIAEIAKKLRKAAGLPEGSTAVYANA
;
A
#
# COMPACT_ATOMS: atom_id res chain seq x y z
N GLY A 1 0.83 -8.45 -8.87
CA GLY A 1 0.30 -8.35 -10.24
C GLY A 1 -0.91 -7.44 -10.43
N VAL A 2 -1.59 -6.95 -9.38
CA VAL A 2 -2.88 -6.23 -9.51
C VAL A 2 -2.86 -5.08 -10.51
N HIS A 3 -1.87 -4.16 -10.45
CA HIS A 3 -1.80 -3.04 -11.39
C HIS A 3 -1.55 -3.48 -12.84
N GLN A 4 -0.68 -4.48 -13.06
CA GLN A 4 -0.43 -5.02 -14.39
C GLN A 4 -1.72 -5.60 -14.98
N LEU A 5 -2.49 -6.32 -14.16
CA LEU A 5 -3.78 -6.88 -14.55
C LEU A 5 -4.82 -5.80 -14.84
N ALA A 6 -4.91 -4.76 -14.00
CA ALA A 6 -5.82 -3.64 -14.23
C ALA A 6 -5.53 -2.92 -15.56
N TYR A 7 -4.25 -2.66 -15.87
CA TYR A 7 -3.88 -2.07 -17.15
C TYR A 7 -4.09 -3.02 -18.33
N ALA A 8 -3.82 -4.31 -18.18
CA ALA A 8 -4.10 -5.30 -19.23
C ALA A 8 -5.60 -5.34 -19.56
N ARG A 9 -6.48 -5.31 -18.54
CA ARG A 9 -7.94 -5.24 -18.73
C ARG A 9 -8.36 -3.93 -19.39
N ALA A 10 -7.76 -2.80 -19.00
CA ALA A 10 -8.03 -1.52 -19.65
C ALA A 10 -7.70 -1.56 -21.16
N LEU A 11 -6.53 -2.07 -21.50
CA LEU A 11 -6.08 -2.21 -22.88
C LEU A 11 -6.94 -3.22 -23.65
N GLU A 12 -7.32 -4.33 -23.03
CA GLU A 12 -8.22 -5.31 -23.62
C GLU A 12 -9.57 -4.69 -23.97
N ARG A 13 -10.17 -3.87 -23.09
CA ARG A 13 -11.44 -3.19 -23.39
C ARG A 13 -11.32 -2.11 -24.45
N LEU A 14 -10.19 -1.42 -24.53
CA LEU A 14 -9.96 -0.37 -25.52
C LEU A 14 -9.61 -0.92 -26.91
N THR A 15 -8.98 -2.10 -26.99
CA THR A 15 -8.36 -2.58 -28.23
C THR A 15 -8.83 -3.96 -28.68
N GLY A 16 -9.49 -4.73 -27.82
CA GLY A 16 -9.79 -6.15 -28.02
C GLY A 16 -8.59 -7.09 -27.87
N ALA A 17 -7.39 -6.57 -27.61
CA ALA A 17 -6.20 -7.38 -27.42
C ALA A 17 -6.12 -7.92 -25.98
N ASP A 18 -6.21 -9.24 -25.84
CA ASP A 18 -6.05 -9.92 -24.55
C ASP A 18 -4.57 -9.99 -24.14
N LEU A 19 -4.13 -8.96 -23.41
CA LEU A 19 -2.77 -8.87 -22.87
C LEU A 19 -2.55 -9.77 -21.65
N THR A 20 -3.60 -10.34 -21.05
CA THR A 20 -3.43 -11.21 -19.89
C THR A 20 -2.74 -12.53 -20.23
N LYS A 21 -2.77 -12.92 -21.51
CA LYS A 21 -1.98 -14.03 -22.08
C LYS A 21 -0.46 -13.85 -21.97
N LEU A 22 0.01 -12.64 -21.68
CA LEU A 22 1.43 -12.39 -21.44
C LEU A 22 1.87 -12.74 -20.01
N PHE A 23 0.93 -12.97 -19.09
CA PHE A 23 1.24 -13.20 -17.69
C PHE A 23 1.51 -14.68 -17.38
N PRO A 24 2.39 -14.95 -16.37
CA PRO A 24 3.23 -13.99 -15.67
C PRO A 24 4.40 -13.50 -16.53
N ALA A 25 4.81 -12.23 -16.34
CA ALA A 25 5.94 -11.60 -17.02
C ALA A 25 6.88 -10.90 -16.01
N PRO A 26 8.13 -11.38 -15.83
CA PRO A 26 8.76 -12.57 -16.41
C PRO A 26 8.02 -13.87 -16.02
N ARG A 27 8.33 -15.00 -16.68
CA ARG A 27 7.66 -16.31 -16.47
C ARG A 27 8.00 -16.98 -15.13
N ILE A 28 7.82 -16.25 -14.04
CA ILE A 28 7.98 -16.68 -12.66
C ILE A 28 6.64 -16.38 -11.98
N PRO A 29 5.81 -17.39 -11.69
CA PRO A 29 4.55 -17.18 -11.00
C PRO A 29 4.75 -16.54 -9.63
N THR A 30 3.82 -15.65 -9.25
CA THR A 30 3.93 -14.88 -7.98
C THR A 30 3.95 -15.79 -6.75
N ASP A 31 3.29 -16.96 -6.81
CA ASP A 31 3.24 -17.96 -5.73
C ASP A 31 4.61 -18.61 -5.41
N LYS A 32 5.60 -18.46 -6.31
CA LYS A 32 6.97 -18.96 -6.11
C LYS A 32 7.85 -18.03 -5.30
N ILE A 33 7.42 -16.80 -5.07
CA ILE A 33 8.12 -15.82 -4.22
C ILE A 33 7.59 -15.97 -2.79
N PRO A 34 8.38 -16.47 -1.82
CA PRO A 34 7.89 -16.79 -0.47
C PRO A 34 7.21 -15.61 0.23
N GLU A 35 7.77 -14.41 0.07
CA GLU A 35 7.28 -13.18 0.67
C GLU A 35 5.91 -12.78 0.12
N CYS A 36 5.53 -13.25 -1.07
CA CYS A 36 4.21 -12.99 -1.65
C CYS A 36 3.11 -13.90 -1.10
N LYS A 37 3.44 -15.09 -0.58
CA LYS A 37 2.44 -16.08 -0.15
C LYS A 37 1.46 -15.53 0.89
N PRO A 38 1.88 -14.83 1.97
CA PRO A 38 0.95 -14.29 2.94
C PRO A 38 -0.07 -13.31 2.32
N HIS A 39 0.34 -12.56 1.29
CA HIS A 39 -0.52 -11.62 0.58
C HIS A 39 -1.53 -12.34 -0.33
N ILE A 40 -1.08 -13.41 -0.99
CA ILE A 40 -1.94 -14.27 -1.82
C ILE A 40 -2.99 -14.96 -0.95
N GLU A 41 -2.58 -15.54 0.18
CA GLU A 41 -3.47 -16.20 1.14
C GLU A 41 -4.52 -15.25 1.73
N ARG A 42 -4.18 -13.96 1.91
CA ARG A 42 -5.15 -12.92 2.30
C ARG A 42 -6.05 -12.44 1.16
N GLY A 43 -5.85 -12.92 -0.06
CA GLY A 43 -6.63 -12.55 -1.26
C GLY A 43 -6.26 -11.19 -1.86
N GLU A 44 -5.12 -10.60 -1.50
CA GLU A 44 -4.75 -9.24 -1.94
C GLU A 44 -4.50 -9.15 -3.45
N HIS A 45 -4.14 -10.27 -4.09
CA HIS A 45 -3.95 -10.36 -5.53
C HIS A 45 -5.24 -10.23 -6.34
N LEU A 46 -6.41 -10.35 -5.69
CA LEU A 46 -7.74 -10.22 -6.32
C LEU A 46 -8.37 -8.84 -6.11
N ARG A 47 -7.77 -7.99 -5.26
CA ARG A 47 -8.40 -6.76 -4.76
C ARG A 47 -7.75 -5.52 -5.35
N LEU A 48 -8.56 -4.64 -5.93
CA LEU A 48 -8.16 -3.27 -6.26
C LEU A 48 -8.83 -2.31 -5.27
N TYR A 49 -8.04 -1.70 -4.39
CA TYR A 49 -8.55 -0.78 -3.38
C TYR A 49 -8.81 0.62 -3.96
N ARG A 50 -9.95 1.22 -3.61
CA ARG A 50 -10.33 2.58 -4.00
C ARG A 50 -9.86 3.57 -2.94
N PHE A 51 -8.70 4.19 -3.18
CA PHE A 51 -8.13 5.19 -2.26
C PHE A 51 -8.80 6.57 -2.40
N SER A 52 -10.13 6.63 -2.35
CA SER A 52 -10.90 7.88 -2.26
C SER A 52 -12.16 7.67 -1.42
N PRO A 53 -12.56 8.63 -0.58
CA PRO A 53 -13.82 8.54 0.16
C PRO A 53 -15.06 8.45 -0.76
N SER A 54 -15.06 9.12 -1.91
CA SER A 54 -16.27 9.28 -2.74
C SER A 54 -16.06 9.24 -4.25
N ASP A 55 -14.82 9.20 -4.74
CA ASP A 55 -14.52 9.24 -6.17
C ASP A 55 -14.12 7.87 -6.70
N TYR A 56 -13.99 7.78 -8.04
CA TYR A 56 -13.54 6.60 -8.78
C TYR A 56 -14.45 5.38 -8.62
N LEU A 57 -15.77 5.60 -8.56
CA LEU A 57 -16.78 4.54 -8.38
C LEU A 57 -16.88 3.58 -9.57
N GLU A 58 -16.32 3.95 -10.72
CA GLU A 58 -16.37 3.16 -11.96
C GLU A 58 -15.16 2.23 -12.13
N LEU A 59 -14.33 2.04 -11.10
CA LEU A 59 -13.21 1.08 -11.16
C LEU A 59 -13.67 -0.34 -11.54
N GLU A 60 -14.89 -0.74 -11.19
CA GLU A 60 -15.45 -2.05 -11.56
C GLU A 60 -15.75 -2.16 -13.05
N ALA A 61 -15.98 -1.06 -13.77
CA ALA A 61 -16.05 -1.09 -15.24
C ALA A 61 -14.70 -1.49 -15.87
N VAL A 62 -13.62 -1.22 -15.12
CA VAL A 62 -12.19 -1.59 -15.20
C VAL A 62 -11.80 -3.02 -14.81
N PHE A 63 -12.01 -3.33 -13.55
CA PHE A 63 -11.32 -4.39 -12.84
C PHE A 63 -12.35 -5.43 -12.42
N ASN A 64 -12.61 -6.38 -13.31
CA ASN A 64 -13.60 -7.43 -13.14
C ASN A 64 -13.21 -8.69 -13.92
N GLY A 65 -13.97 -9.77 -13.72
CA GLY A 65 -13.73 -11.07 -14.33
C GLY A 65 -12.60 -11.85 -13.63
N PRO A 66 -12.12 -12.93 -14.25
CA PRO A 66 -11.19 -13.85 -13.59
C PRO A 66 -9.74 -13.31 -13.59
N HIS A 67 -9.01 -13.62 -12.51
CA HIS A 67 -7.56 -13.47 -12.42
C HIS A 67 -6.88 -14.49 -13.36
N PRO A 68 -5.95 -14.07 -14.23
CA PRO A 68 -5.44 -14.93 -15.31
C PRO A 68 -4.58 -16.11 -14.83
N GLU A 69 -3.99 -16.03 -13.63
CA GLU A 69 -3.18 -17.12 -13.07
C GLU A 69 -3.99 -18.09 -12.19
N THR A 70 -5.07 -17.63 -11.54
CA THR A 70 -5.81 -18.41 -10.53
C THR A 70 -7.24 -18.74 -10.92
N GLY A 71 -7.82 -17.98 -11.86
CA GLY A 71 -9.22 -18.11 -12.29
C GLY A 71 -10.23 -17.50 -11.32
N GLU A 72 -9.80 -16.98 -10.17
CA GLU A 72 -10.67 -16.37 -9.15
C GLU A 72 -11.15 -14.98 -9.56
N ASP A 73 -12.31 -14.55 -9.08
CA ASP A 73 -12.89 -13.26 -9.46
C ASP A 73 -12.11 -12.08 -8.87
N LEU A 74 -11.88 -11.07 -9.71
CA LEU A 74 -11.35 -9.78 -9.33
C LEU A 74 -12.44 -8.91 -8.70
N VAL A 75 -12.09 -8.19 -7.64
CA VAL A 75 -13.00 -7.32 -6.90
C VAL A 75 -12.39 -5.95 -6.67
N VAL A 76 -13.22 -4.92 -6.72
CA VAL A 76 -12.88 -3.60 -6.20
C VAL A 76 -13.28 -3.54 -4.73
N VAL A 77 -12.44 -2.93 -3.90
CA VAL A 77 -12.71 -2.74 -2.48
C VAL A 77 -12.76 -1.25 -2.20
N ASP A 78 -13.88 -0.78 -1.65
CA ASP A 78 -14.13 0.65 -1.45
C ASP A 78 -13.21 1.31 -0.43
N GLU A 79 -12.81 0.57 0.60
CA GLU A 79 -11.98 1.09 1.68
C GLU A 79 -10.51 0.79 1.44
N ALA A 80 -9.64 1.68 1.91
CA ALA A 80 -8.22 1.38 1.99
C ALA A 80 -7.99 0.15 2.90
N PRO A 81 -6.97 -0.68 2.63
CA PRO A 81 -6.65 -1.81 3.50
C PRO A 81 -6.27 -1.31 4.89
N GLU A 82 -6.55 -2.13 5.90
CA GLU A 82 -6.06 -1.88 7.25
C GLU A 82 -4.53 -1.78 7.24
N GLY A 83 -4.01 -0.63 7.68
CA GLY A 83 -2.58 -0.39 7.79
C GLY A 83 -2.00 -0.98 9.06
N VAL A 84 -0.71 -0.75 9.26
CA VAL A 84 -0.02 -1.02 10.52
C VAL A 84 0.58 0.29 11.06
N PRO A 85 0.83 0.40 12.37
CA PRO A 85 1.57 1.52 12.91
C PRO A 85 2.88 1.75 12.15
N ALA A 86 3.26 3.01 11.96
CA ALA A 86 4.53 3.34 11.32
C ALA A 86 5.69 2.87 12.20
N THR A 87 6.83 2.54 11.58
CA THR A 87 8.06 2.24 12.31
C THR A 87 8.85 3.52 12.52
N ASP A 88 9.20 3.85 13.75
CA ASP A 88 10.19 4.89 14.05
C ASP A 88 11.59 4.25 14.05
N LEU A 89 12.45 4.63 13.12
CA LEU A 89 13.77 4.01 13.04
C LEU A 89 14.67 4.53 14.18
N PRO A 90 15.62 3.71 14.69
CA PRO A 90 16.55 4.17 15.70
C PRO A 90 17.41 5.33 15.17
N SER A 91 17.79 6.25 16.06
CA SER A 91 18.68 7.37 15.74
C SER A 91 19.98 6.88 15.09
N GLN A 92 20.48 7.62 14.10
CA GLN A 92 21.78 7.37 13.48
C GLN A 92 22.69 8.60 13.61
N PRO A 93 23.41 8.75 14.74
CA PRO A 93 24.24 9.93 15.01
C PRO A 93 25.36 10.15 13.97
N ALA A 94 25.89 9.07 13.40
CA ALA A 94 26.95 9.13 12.39
C ALA A 94 26.54 9.86 11.10
N VAL A 95 25.23 9.98 10.87
CA VAL A 95 24.64 10.72 9.74
C VAL A 95 23.75 11.87 10.21
N PHE A 96 23.89 12.29 11.47
CA PHE A 96 23.14 13.38 12.07
C PHE A 96 21.62 13.20 11.93
N ALA A 97 21.14 11.96 12.06
CA ALA A 97 19.72 11.64 11.95
C ALA A 97 19.13 11.34 13.36
N PRO A 98 18.12 12.09 13.83
CA PRO A 98 17.41 13.16 13.11
C PRO A 98 18.13 14.51 13.08
N ASP A 99 19.10 14.72 13.98
CA ASP A 99 19.90 15.95 14.05
C ASP A 99 21.28 15.66 14.67
N TYR A 100 22.18 16.64 14.67
CA TYR A 100 23.41 16.62 15.45
C TYR A 100 23.15 16.75 16.95
N GLU A 101 22.15 17.56 17.34
CA GLU A 101 21.66 17.73 18.72
C GLU A 101 20.12 17.52 18.79
N PRO A 102 19.64 16.27 18.73
CA PRO A 102 18.21 15.95 18.67
C PRO A 102 17.35 16.51 19.81
N GLU A 103 17.96 16.72 20.99
CA GLU A 103 17.30 17.26 22.18
C GLU A 103 16.76 18.68 21.94
N VAL A 104 17.43 19.48 21.11
CA VAL A 104 16.98 20.83 20.74
C VAL A 104 15.67 20.76 19.96
N ILE A 105 15.57 19.84 19.00
CA ILE A 105 14.35 19.61 18.22
C ILE A 105 13.22 19.08 19.13
N ALA A 106 13.52 18.19 20.07
CA ALA A 106 12.55 17.67 21.04
C ALA A 106 12.00 18.79 21.95
N GLU A 107 12.87 19.69 22.44
CA GLU A 107 12.50 20.88 23.21
C GLU A 107 11.58 21.83 22.43
N ILE A 108 11.88 22.05 21.15
CA ILE A 108 11.04 22.87 20.26
C ILE A 108 9.66 22.23 20.08
N ALA A 109 9.62 20.93 19.78
CA ALA A 109 8.36 20.18 19.63
C ALA A 109 7.50 20.25 20.91
N LYS A 110 8.12 20.07 22.08
CA LYS A 110 7.45 20.19 23.38
C LYS A 110 6.81 21.58 23.59
N LYS A 111 7.53 22.65 23.25
CA LYS A 111 7.02 24.04 23.33
C LYS A 111 5.83 24.27 22.42
N LEU A 112 5.88 23.78 21.18
CA LEU A 112 4.77 23.87 20.22
C LEU A 112 3.52 23.13 20.71
N ARG A 113 3.68 21.91 21.24
CA ARG A 113 2.56 21.12 21.78
C ARG A 113 1.89 21.81 22.96
N LYS A 114 2.69 22.32 23.91
CA LYS A 114 2.18 23.09 25.05
C LYS A 114 1.41 24.34 24.60
N ALA A 115 1.93 25.09 23.64
CA ALA A 115 1.26 26.27 23.11
C ALA A 115 -0.09 25.94 22.43
N ALA A 116 -0.22 24.74 21.85
CA ALA A 116 -1.45 24.24 21.26
C ALA A 116 -2.41 23.56 22.26
N GLY A 117 -2.07 23.50 23.56
CA GLY A 117 -2.88 22.80 24.56
C GLY A 117 -2.85 21.26 24.44
N LEU A 118 -1.84 20.71 23.77
CA LEU A 118 -1.64 19.28 23.57
C LEU A 118 -0.74 18.67 24.67
N PRO A 119 -0.84 17.36 24.95
CA PRO A 119 0.08 16.65 25.86
C PRO A 119 1.55 16.79 25.43
N GLU A 120 2.50 16.76 26.38
CA GLU A 120 3.92 16.99 26.08
C GLU A 120 4.53 15.91 25.14
N GLY A 121 4.09 14.65 25.25
CA GLY A 121 4.55 13.54 24.40
C GLY A 121 3.74 13.38 23.11
N SER A 122 4.32 12.72 22.11
CA SER A 122 3.62 12.33 20.88
C SER A 122 2.42 11.43 21.19
N THR A 123 1.33 11.60 20.45
CA THR A 123 0.16 10.69 20.47
C THR A 123 0.22 9.66 19.34
N ALA A 124 1.28 9.68 18.52
CA ALA A 124 1.48 8.72 17.47
C ALA A 124 1.78 7.34 18.05
N VAL A 125 1.21 6.31 17.44
CA VAL A 125 1.50 4.91 17.74
C VAL A 125 2.55 4.44 16.74
N TYR A 126 3.68 3.96 17.23
CA TYR A 126 4.72 3.37 16.41
C TYR A 126 4.83 1.87 16.70
N ALA A 127 5.20 1.09 15.68
CA ALA A 127 5.31 -0.36 15.82
C ALA A 127 6.41 -0.81 16.81
N ASN A 128 7.36 0.08 17.11
CA ASN A 128 8.52 -0.16 17.97
C ASN A 128 8.52 0.67 19.27
N ALA A 129 7.39 1.31 19.60
CA ALA A 129 7.19 2.05 20.84
C ALA A 129 6.75 1.14 22.00
#